data_AF-A0A960I6M5-F1
#
_entry.id   AF-A0A960I6M5-F1
#
_cell.length_a   1.000
_cell.length_b   1.000
_cell.length_c   1.000
_cell.angle_alpha   90.00
_cell.angle_beta   90.00
_cell.angle_gamma   90.00
#
_symmetry.space_group_name_H-M   'P 1'
#
loop_
_entity.id
_entity.type
_entity.pdbx_description
1 polymer ?
#
loop_
_entity_poly.entity_id
_entity_poly.type
_entity_poly.pdbx_seq_one_letter_code
_entity_poly.pdbx_strand_id
1 'polypeptide(L)'
;MGTGGDISKAIVCGADAVMVGSPLAAAHEAPGRGHHWGMATFHPTLPRGARVRVDPRGTLQEILVGPAHENDGRMNLFGALRTSMATCGYETLKEFQKAEVMVAPALQTEGKSLQKAQGVGMGH
;
A
#
# COMPACT_ATOMS: atom_id res chain seq x y z
N MET A 1 -6.20 -0.08 -0.09
CA MET A 1 -4.88 -0.07 -0.75
C MET A 1 -3.91 0.64 0.18
N GLY A 2 -3.08 -0.14 0.87
CA GLY A 2 -2.15 0.35 1.90
C GLY A 2 -0.69 -0.02 1.67
N THR A 3 -0.40 -0.89 0.69
CA THR A 3 0.96 -1.39 0.42
C THR A 3 1.26 -1.42 -1.08
N GLY A 4 2.55 -1.55 -1.43
CA GLY A 4 2.96 -1.75 -2.82
C GLY A 4 2.36 -3.01 -3.46
N GLY A 5 2.14 -4.06 -2.67
CA GLY A 5 1.44 -5.27 -3.15
C GLY A 5 -0.02 -5.02 -3.54
N ASP A 6 -0.70 -4.10 -2.86
CA ASP A 6 -2.07 -3.73 -3.24
C ASP A 6 -2.10 -2.93 -4.55
N ILE A 7 -1.07 -2.11 -4.82
CA ILE A 7 -0.90 -1.41 -6.09
C ILE A 7 -0.70 -2.43 -7.21
N SER A 8 0.21 -3.39 -7.02
CA SER A 8 0.42 -4.47 -8.01
C SER A 8 -0.87 -5.23 -8.31
N LYS A 9 -1.64 -5.58 -7.28
CA LYS A 9 -2.95 -6.25 -7.42
C LYS A 9 -3.96 -5.40 -8.19
N ALA A 10 -4.02 -4.09 -7.93
CA ALA A 10 -4.92 -3.20 -8.66
C ALA A 10 -4.56 -3.14 -10.15
N ILE A 11 -3.27 -2.98 -10.47
CA ILE A 11 -2.80 -2.94 -11.86
C ILE A 11 -3.05 -4.27 -12.56
N VAL A 12 -2.66 -5.43 -12.00
CA VAL A 12 -2.91 -6.74 -12.65
C VAL A 12 -4.41 -6.99 -12.87
N CYS A 13 -5.28 -6.49 -12.00
CA CYS A 13 -6.73 -6.57 -12.17
C CYS A 13 -7.30 -5.62 -13.26
N GLY A 14 -6.47 -4.90 -14.01
CA GLY A 14 -6.88 -4.08 -15.15
C GLY A 14 -6.84 -2.58 -14.94
N ALA A 15 -6.40 -2.07 -13.78
CA ALA A 15 -6.27 -0.64 -13.58
C ALA A 15 -5.08 -0.07 -14.36
N ASP A 16 -5.24 1.10 -14.98
CA ASP A 16 -4.15 1.83 -15.65
C ASP A 16 -3.42 2.78 -14.70
N ALA A 17 -4.07 3.18 -13.60
CA ALA A 17 -3.52 4.02 -12.54
C ALA A 17 -4.24 3.75 -11.21
N VAL A 18 -3.66 4.24 -10.11
CA VAL A 18 -4.22 4.10 -8.75
C VAL A 18 -4.19 5.41 -7.98
N MET A 19 -5.20 5.65 -7.13
CA MET A 19 -5.22 6.77 -6.18
C MET A 19 -4.81 6.27 -4.79
N VAL A 20 -3.76 6.86 -4.23
CA VAL A 20 -3.19 6.46 -2.94
C VAL A 20 -3.53 7.51 -1.86
N GLY A 21 -4.19 7.09 -0.78
CA GLY A 21 -4.55 7.94 0.34
C GLY A 21 -3.60 7.76 1.52
N SER A 22 -3.97 6.87 2.45
CA SER A 22 -3.27 6.68 3.74
C SER A 22 -1.74 6.53 3.65
N PRO A 23 -1.16 5.78 2.68
CA PRO A 23 0.31 5.71 2.56
C PRO A 23 0.97 7.08 2.31
N LEU A 24 0.38 7.93 1.46
CA LEU A 24 0.93 9.26 1.20
C LEU A 24 0.68 10.23 2.37
N ALA A 25 -0.36 9.99 3.16
CA ALA A 25 -0.60 10.77 4.38
C ALA A 25 0.47 10.52 5.48
N ALA A 26 1.26 9.45 5.36
CA ALA A 26 2.41 9.18 6.22
C ALA A 26 3.69 9.94 5.82
N ALA A 27 3.66 10.73 4.74
CA ALA A 27 4.81 11.51 4.31
C ALA A 27 5.07 12.71 5.25
N HIS A 28 6.32 13.11 5.44
CA HIS A 28 6.67 14.33 6.18
C HIS A 28 6.05 15.60 5.55
N GLU A 29 5.87 15.59 4.24
CA GLU A 29 5.27 16.65 3.45
C GLU A 29 3.73 16.65 3.52
N ALA A 30 3.12 15.60 4.09
CA ALA A 30 1.67 15.49 4.16
C ALA A 30 1.09 16.57 5.10
N PRO A 31 0.09 17.35 4.65
CA PRO A 31 -0.46 18.46 5.43
C PRO A 31 -1.27 17.98 6.65
N GLY A 32 -1.60 16.69 6.72
CA GLY A 32 -2.40 16.08 7.79
C GLY A 32 -1.70 15.99 9.14
N ARG A 33 -0.39 16.33 9.24
CA ARG A 33 0.40 16.34 10.49
C ARG A 33 0.23 15.06 11.34
N GLY A 34 0.35 13.91 10.67
CA GLY A 34 0.19 12.60 11.31
C GLY A 34 -1.27 12.09 11.36
N HIS A 35 -2.16 12.67 10.55
CA HIS A 35 -3.56 12.25 10.45
C HIS A 35 -4.02 12.10 8.99
N HIS A 36 -4.97 11.19 8.79
CA HIS A 36 -5.66 10.97 7.52
C HIS A 36 -7.17 10.87 7.76
N TRP A 37 -7.98 11.32 6.80
CA TRP A 37 -9.44 11.24 6.86
C TRP A 37 -10.03 11.24 5.46
N GLY A 38 -11.23 10.65 5.32
CA GLY A 38 -12.00 10.74 4.09
C GLY A 38 -12.76 12.07 3.99
N MET A 39 -13.02 12.55 2.77
CA MET A 39 -13.75 13.82 2.56
C MET A 39 -15.17 13.82 3.15
N ALA A 40 -15.79 12.64 3.29
CA ALA A 40 -17.11 12.48 3.90
C ALA A 40 -17.12 12.51 5.44
N THR A 41 -15.99 12.80 6.10
CA THR A 41 -15.88 12.79 7.57
C THR A 41 -16.74 13.87 8.24
N PHE A 42 -16.88 15.03 7.61
CA PHE A 42 -17.56 16.19 8.22
C PHE A 42 -19.02 16.36 7.77
N HIS A 43 -19.59 15.37 7.07
CA HIS A 43 -20.95 15.51 6.56
C HIS A 43 -21.96 15.50 7.71
N PRO A 44 -22.82 16.53 7.86
CA PRO A 44 -23.61 16.75 9.07
C PRO A 44 -24.65 15.65 9.33
N THR A 45 -25.20 15.03 8.28
CA THR A 45 -26.28 14.04 8.37
C THR A 45 -25.89 12.65 7.85
N LEU A 46 -24.66 12.50 7.35
CA LEU A 46 -24.17 11.25 6.73
C LEU A 46 -22.65 11.13 6.91
N PRO A 47 -22.14 11.18 8.16
CA PRO A 47 -20.72 11.00 8.41
C PRO A 47 -20.31 9.59 7.98
N ARG A 48 -19.41 9.49 6.99
CA ARG A 48 -18.92 8.21 6.44
C ARG A 48 -17.39 8.08 6.51
N GLY A 49 -16.75 8.92 7.30
CA GLY A 49 -15.31 8.92 7.47
C GLY A 49 -14.93 9.09 8.93
N ALA A 50 -13.76 8.57 9.28
CA ALA A 50 -13.13 8.77 10.57
C ALA A 50 -11.75 9.39 10.36
N ARG A 51 -11.35 10.29 11.27
CA ARG A 51 -9.96 10.73 11.35
C ARG A 51 -9.15 9.63 12.00
N VAL A 52 -8.15 9.13 11.28
CA VAL A 52 -7.23 8.11 11.79
C VAL A 52 -5.84 8.72 12.00
N ARG A 53 -5.10 8.15 12.96
CA ARG A 53 -3.68 8.45 13.14
C ARG A 53 -2.88 7.72 12.07
N VAL A 54 -1.93 8.42 11.45
CA VAL A 54 -0.98 7.85 10.51
C VAL A 54 0.37 8.47 10.86
N ASP A 55 1.21 7.73 11.58
CA ASP A 55 2.49 8.29 12.00
C ASP A 55 3.41 8.51 10.80
N PRO A 56 4.19 9.62 10.80
CA PRO A 56 5.12 9.89 9.71
C PRO A 56 6.15 8.77 9.54
N ARG A 57 6.38 8.35 8.30
CA ARG A 57 7.26 7.21 7.96
C ARG A 57 8.51 7.59 7.16
N GLY A 58 8.50 8.78 6.56
CA GLY A 58 9.59 9.28 5.74
C GLY A 58 9.13 10.38 4.81
N THR A 59 10.01 10.78 3.91
CA THR A 59 9.69 11.71 2.81
C THR A 59 8.75 11.05 1.79
N LEU A 60 8.04 11.87 1.04
CA LEU A 60 7.21 11.41 -0.08
C LEU A 60 8.03 10.61 -1.09
N GLN A 61 9.29 11.02 -1.31
CA GLN A 61 10.22 10.30 -2.19
C GLN A 61 10.52 8.89 -1.68
N GLU A 62 10.81 8.71 -0.40
CA GLU A 62 11.09 7.39 0.19
C GLU A 62 9.86 6.48 0.14
N ILE A 63 8.66 7.04 0.38
CA ILE A 63 7.40 6.29 0.26
C ILE A 63 7.21 5.79 -1.18
N LEU A 64 7.42 6.63 -2.19
CA LEU A 64 7.16 6.28 -3.58
C LEU A 64 8.26 5.43 -4.21
N VAL A 65 9.52 5.82 -4.02
CA VAL A 65 10.68 5.32 -4.79
C VAL A 65 11.73 4.63 -3.91
N GLY A 66 11.60 4.75 -2.59
CA GLY A 66 12.52 4.16 -1.63
C GLY A 66 13.73 5.06 -1.28
N PRO A 67 14.67 4.54 -0.48
CA PRO A 67 14.73 3.16 0.04
C PRO A 67 13.60 2.83 1.02
N ALA A 68 13.27 1.54 1.15
CA ALA A 68 12.41 1.05 2.21
C ALA A 68 13.29 0.55 3.37
N HIS A 69 13.08 1.10 4.56
CA HIS A 69 13.81 0.71 5.78
C HIS A 69 13.08 -0.35 6.61
N GLU A 70 11.82 -0.64 6.26
CA GLU A 70 10.96 -1.62 6.89
C GLU A 70 10.46 -2.64 5.87
N ASN A 71 10.04 -3.82 6.36
CA ASN A 71 9.60 -4.95 5.54
C ASN A 71 8.07 -5.11 5.48
N ASP A 72 7.31 -4.03 5.70
CA ASP A 72 5.85 -4.05 5.77
C ASP A 72 5.14 -3.63 4.48
N GLY A 73 5.91 -3.24 3.46
CA GLY A 73 5.41 -2.87 2.13
C GLY A 73 4.75 -1.50 2.04
N ARG A 74 4.86 -0.63 3.07
CA ARG A 74 4.32 0.73 3.08
C ARG A 74 5.26 1.77 2.45
N MET A 75 6.53 1.42 2.23
CA MET A 75 7.57 2.25 1.61
C MET A 75 8.01 1.66 0.27
N ASN A 76 8.67 2.46 -0.58
CA ASN A 76 9.11 2.06 -1.93
C ASN A 76 8.01 1.40 -2.76
N LEU A 77 6.84 2.05 -2.83
CA LEU A 77 5.65 1.54 -3.49
C LEU A 77 5.88 1.19 -4.98
N PHE A 78 6.68 2.01 -5.69
CA PHE A 78 7.01 1.75 -7.10
C PHE A 78 8.08 0.68 -7.27
N GLY A 79 8.99 0.52 -6.31
CA GLY A 79 9.90 -0.63 -6.28
C GLY A 79 9.12 -1.93 -6.15
N ALA A 80 8.14 -1.99 -5.25
CA ALA A 80 7.28 -3.17 -5.09
C ALA A 80 6.50 -3.52 -6.37
N LEU A 81 5.96 -2.50 -7.08
CA LEU A 81 5.31 -2.72 -8.38
C LEU A 81 6.29 -3.27 -9.42
N ARG A 82 7.46 -2.64 -9.57
CA ARG A 82 8.52 -3.12 -10.49
C ARG A 82 8.95 -4.55 -10.17
N THR A 83 9.17 -4.87 -8.90
CA THR A 83 9.52 -6.22 -8.47
C THR A 83 8.42 -7.22 -8.80
N SER A 84 7.15 -6.86 -8.59
CA SER A 84 6.01 -7.72 -8.94
C SER A 84 5.94 -7.98 -10.45
N MET A 85 6.09 -6.93 -11.26
CA MET A 85 6.11 -7.04 -12.73
C MET A 85 7.27 -7.93 -13.20
N ALA A 86 8.48 -7.70 -12.68
CA ALA A 86 9.66 -8.50 -13.01
C ALA A 86 9.50 -9.97 -12.59
N THR A 87 8.93 -10.23 -11.42
CA THR A 87 8.69 -11.59 -10.91
C THR A 87 7.69 -12.35 -11.79
N CYS A 88 6.68 -11.65 -12.31
CA CYS A 88 5.68 -12.23 -13.20
C CYS A 88 6.13 -12.23 -14.68
N GLY A 89 7.27 -11.63 -15.02
CA GLY A 89 7.81 -11.62 -16.39
C GLY A 89 7.18 -10.59 -17.33
N TYR A 90 6.76 -9.42 -16.81
CA TYR A 90 6.15 -8.36 -17.60
C TYR A 90 6.96 -7.06 -17.56
N GLU A 91 7.15 -6.42 -18.71
CA GLU A 91 7.91 -5.17 -18.82
C GLU A 91 7.02 -3.93 -18.68
N THR A 92 5.80 -3.99 -19.22
CA THR A 92 4.89 -2.84 -19.25
C THR A 92 3.65 -3.05 -18.36
N LEU A 93 3.08 -1.96 -17.84
CA LEU A 93 1.85 -2.02 -17.04
C LEU A 93 0.71 -2.68 -17.81
N LYS A 94 0.63 -2.42 -19.13
CA LYS A 94 -0.45 -2.96 -19.95
C LYS A 94 -0.34 -4.47 -20.17
N GLU A 95 0.88 -4.99 -20.27
CA GLU A 95 1.07 -6.44 -20.34
C GLU A 95 0.90 -7.09 -18.99
N PHE A 96 1.30 -6.42 -17.90
CA PHE A 96 1.11 -6.93 -16.54
C PHE A 96 -0.37 -7.18 -16.19
N GLN A 97 -1.30 -6.44 -16.79
CA GLN A 97 -2.75 -6.70 -16.72
C GLN A 97 -3.18 -8.10 -17.25
N LYS A 98 -2.28 -8.83 -17.94
CA LYS A 98 -2.51 -10.19 -18.44
C LYS A 98 -1.94 -11.28 -17.53
N ALA A 99 -1.27 -10.91 -16.44
CA ALA A 99 -0.71 -11.88 -15.52
C ALA A 99 -1.80 -12.73 -14.85
N GLU A 100 -1.49 -13.99 -14.58
CA GLU A 100 -2.43 -14.88 -13.90
C GLU A 100 -2.69 -14.42 -12.46
N VAL A 101 -3.95 -14.43 -12.06
CA VAL A 101 -4.38 -14.03 -10.70
C VAL A 101 -4.92 -15.25 -9.96
N MET A 102 -4.39 -15.49 -8.77
CA MET A 102 -4.87 -16.51 -7.85
C MET A 102 -5.57 -15.86 -6.66
N VAL A 103 -6.74 -16.39 -6.30
CA VAL A 103 -7.40 -16.09 -5.03
C VAL A 103 -6.98 -17.13 -4.00
N ALA A 104 -6.15 -16.72 -3.04
CA ALA A 104 -5.65 -17.60 -1.98
C ALA A 104 -5.91 -16.97 -0.59
N PRO A 105 -7.09 -17.22 0.02
CA PRO A 105 -7.47 -16.64 1.31
C PRO A 105 -6.51 -17.00 2.44
N ALA A 106 -5.93 -18.21 2.40
CA ALA A 106 -5.02 -18.71 3.42
C ALA A 106 -3.70 -17.92 3.52
N LEU A 107 -3.27 -17.20 2.47
CA LEU A 107 -2.02 -16.40 2.48
C LEU A 107 -1.98 -15.33 3.58
N GLN A 108 -3.14 -14.86 4.06
CA GLN A 108 -3.20 -13.87 5.14
C GLN A 108 -2.85 -14.45 6.51
N THR A 109 -2.97 -15.78 6.67
CA THR A 109 -2.83 -16.48 7.94
C THR A 109 -1.69 -17.49 7.94
N GLU A 110 -1.51 -18.21 6.84
CA GLU A 110 -0.52 -19.26 6.67
C GLU A 110 0.90 -18.67 6.67
N GLY A 111 1.76 -19.21 7.53
CA GLY A 111 3.13 -18.70 7.74
C GLY A 111 3.22 -17.33 8.43
N LYS A 112 2.09 -16.66 8.71
CA LYS A 112 2.04 -15.36 9.39
C LYS A 112 1.94 -15.45 10.92
N SER A 113 1.64 -16.63 11.47
CA SER A 113 1.52 -16.83 12.93
C SER A 113 2.83 -16.51 13.67
N LEU A 114 3.97 -16.97 13.15
CA LEU A 114 5.29 -16.70 13.74
C LEU A 114 5.66 -15.21 13.65
N GLN A 115 5.34 -14.59 12.51
CA GLN A 115 5.57 -13.15 12.28
C GLN A 115 4.79 -12.29 13.27
N LYS A 116 3.50 -12.61 13.47
CA LYS A 116 2.65 -11.93 14.46
C LYS A 116 3.12 -12.14 15.88
N ALA A 117 3.47 -13.39 16.25
CA ALA A 117 3.94 -13.70 17.60
C ALA A 117 5.24 -12.97 17.97
N GLN A 118 6.08 -12.68 16.98
CA GLN A 118 7.36 -11.99 17.16
C GLN A 118 7.30 -10.48 16.85
N GLY A 119 6.14 -9.98 16.40
CA GLY A 119 5.97 -8.57 16.01
C GLY A 119 6.80 -8.16 14.79
N VAL A 120 7.10 -9.06 13.85
CA VAL A 120 7.95 -8.78 12.68
C VAL A 120 7.16 -8.85 11.36
N GLY A 121 7.57 -8.13 10.33
CA GLY A 121 7.07 -8.30 8.95
C GLY A 121 5.66 -7.78 8.66
N MET A 122 5.01 -7.11 9.62
CA MET A 122 3.60 -6.66 9.50
C MET A 122 3.41 -5.14 9.59
N GLY A 123 4.48 -4.38 9.83
CA GLY A 123 4.44 -2.92 10.02
C GLY A 123 3.76 -2.54 11.33
N HIS A 124 4.46 -1.82 12.19
CA HIS A 124 3.87 -1.28 13.42
C HIS A 124 2.97 -0.07 13.10
#